data_AF-A0A817CJL8-F1
#
_entry.id   AF-A0A817CJL8-F1
#
_cell.length_a   1.000
_cell.length_b   1.000
_cell.length_c   1.000
_cell.angle_alpha   90.00
_cell.angle_beta   90.00
_cell.angle_gamma   90.00
#
_symmetry.space_group_name_H-M   'P 1'
#
loop_
_entity.id
_entity.type
_entity.pdbx_description
1 polymer ?
#
loop_
_entity_poly.entity_id
_entity_poly.type
_entity_poly.pdbx_seq_one_letter_code
_entity_poly.pdbx_strand_id
1 'polypeptide(L)'
;DSFMDDLYILIRDKTKKQEGSHRVAAEIVAGMIRGSKHWTLDMLDELWKKLTPFLNEVCTNLSVETVSHWGSCFKYGMEDEDPRRMYRPIEFLRSLMNNQTMGNTFLETSQWSLIQKLSNFEWRIPAIWCAINQYANELLDHPYKAIRERIASVLGTSLSFDIKLPNGQSTRHPNVDQFIDSIRERLDQAIRISGKKPLVIQLYTQIFSAHIQPVKHGIIRIFPHLCETDSIAANDDFIRNSSISCRMCLAVTYFDTSFIEELVEQLEQVS
;
A
#
# COMPACT_ATOMS: atom_id res chain seq x y z
N ASP A 1 1.08 -33.21 -15.65
CA ASP A 1 0.13 -32.22 -15.10
C ASP A 1 -0.42 -32.50 -13.70
N SER A 2 -0.18 -33.69 -13.09
CA SER A 2 -0.57 -34.05 -11.71
C SER A 2 -0.24 -33.03 -10.61
N PHE A 3 0.87 -32.29 -10.75
CA PHE A 3 1.38 -31.45 -9.66
C PHE A 3 0.51 -30.23 -9.35
N MET A 4 -0.13 -29.63 -10.36
CA MET A 4 -1.04 -28.50 -10.11
C MET A 4 -2.31 -28.98 -9.40
N ASP A 5 -2.78 -30.20 -9.71
CA ASP A 5 -3.95 -30.79 -9.05
C ASP A 5 -3.67 -30.99 -7.56
N ASP A 6 -2.46 -31.43 -7.20
CA ASP A 6 -2.02 -31.56 -5.80
C ASP A 6 -2.06 -30.21 -5.06
N LEU A 7 -1.63 -29.11 -5.72
CA LEU A 7 -1.73 -27.76 -5.15
C LEU A 7 -3.19 -27.33 -4.95
N TYR A 8 -4.07 -27.63 -5.90
CA TYR A 8 -5.51 -27.34 -5.76
C TYR A 8 -6.14 -28.12 -4.60
N ILE A 9 -5.72 -29.37 -4.36
CA ILE A 9 -6.17 -30.15 -3.20
C ILE A 9 -5.79 -29.44 -1.90
N LEU A 10 -4.59 -28.88 -1.80
CA LEU A 10 -4.13 -28.18 -0.60
C LEU A 10 -4.94 -26.91 -0.29
N ILE A 11 -5.21 -26.06 -1.29
CA ILE A 11 -5.96 -24.81 -1.07
C ILE A 11 -7.47 -25.01 -0.92
N ARG A 12 -7.98 -26.20 -1.27
CA ARG A 12 -9.39 -26.59 -1.11
C ARG A 12 -9.61 -27.47 0.12
N ASP A 13 -8.59 -27.69 0.94
CA ASP A 13 -8.70 -28.43 2.19
C ASP A 13 -9.66 -27.70 3.15
N LYS A 14 -10.74 -28.38 3.56
CA LYS A 14 -11.75 -27.85 4.49
C LYS A 14 -11.62 -28.46 5.89
N THR A 15 -10.54 -29.18 6.16
CA THR A 15 -10.29 -29.80 7.47
C THR A 15 -9.68 -28.79 8.45
N LYS A 16 -9.53 -29.18 9.73
CA LYS A 16 -8.83 -28.38 10.74
C LYS A 16 -7.36 -28.07 10.41
N LYS A 17 -6.81 -28.67 9.35
CA LYS A 17 -5.43 -28.45 8.89
C LYS A 17 -5.34 -27.44 7.74
N GLN A 18 -6.45 -26.81 7.35
CA GLN A 18 -6.51 -25.86 6.24
C GLN A 18 -5.40 -24.82 6.26
N GLU A 19 -5.16 -24.16 7.40
CA GLU A 19 -4.07 -23.17 7.54
C GLU A 19 -2.71 -23.77 7.14
N GLY A 20 -2.40 -24.96 7.67
CA GLY A 20 -1.17 -25.70 7.34
C GLY A 20 -1.09 -26.10 5.87
N SER A 21 -2.19 -26.52 5.27
CA SER A 21 -2.27 -26.87 3.85
C SER A 21 -2.01 -25.64 2.96
N HIS A 22 -2.61 -24.48 3.28
CA HIS A 22 -2.32 -23.22 2.59
C HIS A 22 -0.86 -22.78 2.77
N ARG A 23 -0.29 -22.95 3.97
CA ARG A 23 1.11 -22.63 4.22
C ARG A 23 2.05 -23.46 3.34
N VAL A 24 1.84 -24.77 3.26
CA VAL A 24 2.64 -25.66 2.40
C VAL A 24 2.50 -25.25 0.94
N ALA A 25 1.28 -25.02 0.46
CA ALA A 25 1.04 -24.56 -0.91
C ALA A 25 1.74 -23.23 -1.20
N ALA A 26 1.67 -22.27 -0.26
CA ALA A 26 2.30 -20.97 -0.37
C ALA A 26 3.84 -21.08 -0.43
N GLU A 27 4.45 -21.93 0.40
CA GLU A 27 5.90 -22.19 0.40
C GLU A 27 6.36 -22.83 -0.93
N ILE A 28 5.60 -23.80 -1.45
CA ILE A 28 5.88 -24.43 -2.75
C ILE A 28 5.81 -23.40 -3.88
N VAL A 29 4.75 -22.60 -3.93
CA VAL A 29 4.57 -21.57 -4.98
C VAL A 29 5.65 -20.50 -4.89
N ALA A 30 6.06 -20.08 -3.68
CA ALA A 30 7.19 -19.16 -3.51
C ALA A 30 8.48 -19.74 -4.12
N GLY A 31 8.72 -21.04 -3.89
CA GLY A 31 9.82 -21.79 -4.49
C GLY A 31 9.73 -21.88 -6.02
N MET A 32 8.53 -22.05 -6.58
CA MET A 32 8.31 -22.04 -8.04
C MET A 32 8.63 -20.66 -8.64
N ILE A 33 8.13 -19.58 -8.03
CA ILE A 33 8.40 -18.21 -8.48
C ILE A 33 9.91 -17.95 -8.47
N ARG A 34 10.57 -18.17 -7.32
CA ARG A 34 12.01 -17.92 -7.16
C ARG A 34 12.87 -18.86 -8.00
N GLY A 35 12.47 -20.13 -8.12
CA GLY A 35 13.18 -21.15 -8.90
C GLY A 35 13.12 -20.93 -10.40
N SER A 36 12.12 -20.20 -10.89
CA SER A 36 11.95 -19.87 -12.31
C SER A 36 12.85 -18.73 -12.83
N LYS A 37 13.73 -18.15 -11.99
CA LYS A 37 14.53 -16.95 -12.32
C LYS A 37 15.45 -17.04 -13.54
N HIS A 38 15.83 -18.27 -13.93
CA HIS A 38 16.72 -18.55 -15.07
C HIS A 38 16.01 -19.29 -16.21
N TRP A 39 14.68 -19.39 -16.16
CA TRP A 39 13.90 -20.06 -17.20
C TRP A 39 13.81 -19.19 -18.46
N THR A 40 13.55 -19.84 -19.59
CA THR A 40 13.20 -19.13 -20.82
C THR A 40 11.81 -18.50 -20.67
N LEU A 41 11.52 -17.52 -21.53
CA LEU A 41 10.22 -16.85 -21.55
C LEU A 41 9.07 -17.86 -21.74
N ASP A 42 9.22 -18.80 -22.67
CA ASP A 42 8.19 -19.81 -22.96
C ASP A 42 7.90 -20.72 -21.74
N MET A 43 8.95 -21.13 -21.02
CA MET A 43 8.78 -21.94 -19.81
C MET A 43 8.10 -21.16 -18.70
N LEU A 44 8.47 -19.89 -18.54
CA LEU A 44 7.84 -18.99 -17.58
C LEU A 44 6.36 -18.76 -17.93
N ASP A 45 6.04 -18.63 -19.20
CA ASP A 45 4.67 -18.39 -19.66
C ASP A 45 3.78 -19.61 -19.44
N GLU A 46 4.29 -20.82 -19.73
CA GLU A 46 3.57 -22.06 -19.43
C GLU A 46 3.39 -22.28 -17.91
N LEU A 47 4.36 -21.84 -17.09
CA LEU A 47 4.21 -21.84 -15.63
C LEU A 47 3.09 -20.89 -15.18
N TRP A 48 3.13 -19.64 -15.62
CA TRP A 48 2.18 -18.62 -15.18
C TRP A 48 0.78 -18.79 -15.77
N LYS A 49 0.65 -19.45 -16.92
CA LYS A 49 -0.64 -19.91 -17.45
C LYS A 49 -1.36 -20.84 -16.48
N LYS A 50 -0.62 -21.62 -15.69
CA LYS A 50 -1.16 -22.51 -14.64
C LYS A 50 -1.24 -21.83 -13.28
N LEU A 51 -0.24 -21.03 -12.90
CA LEU A 51 -0.23 -20.35 -11.60
C LEU A 51 -1.26 -19.22 -11.48
N THR A 52 -1.50 -18.44 -12.53
CA THR A 52 -2.46 -17.32 -12.49
C THR A 52 -3.88 -17.75 -12.07
N PRO A 53 -4.54 -18.74 -12.71
CA PRO A 53 -5.86 -19.18 -12.27
C PRO A 53 -5.85 -19.77 -10.85
N PHE A 54 -4.78 -20.47 -10.48
CA PHE A 54 -4.61 -21.00 -9.13
C PHE A 54 -4.52 -19.87 -8.08
N LEU A 55 -3.67 -18.86 -8.32
CA LEU A 55 -3.51 -17.71 -7.43
C LEU A 55 -4.76 -16.83 -7.38
N ASN A 56 -5.52 -16.74 -8.47
CA ASN A 56 -6.83 -16.07 -8.46
C ASN A 56 -7.80 -16.77 -7.51
N GLU A 57 -7.90 -18.10 -7.56
CA GLU A 57 -8.75 -18.87 -6.64
C GLU A 57 -8.31 -18.71 -5.18
N VAL A 58 -7.00 -18.68 -4.93
CA VAL A 58 -6.44 -18.35 -3.62
C VAL A 58 -6.92 -16.97 -3.17
N CYS A 59 -6.74 -15.93 -4.00
CA CYS A 59 -7.07 -14.55 -3.65
C CYS A 59 -8.57 -14.33 -3.40
N THR A 60 -9.44 -15.11 -4.04
CA THR A 60 -10.91 -15.05 -3.80
C THR A 60 -11.34 -15.79 -2.53
N ASN A 61 -10.50 -16.68 -2.00
CA ASN A 61 -10.82 -17.54 -0.84
C ASN A 61 -9.87 -17.32 0.35
N LEU A 62 -9.22 -16.15 0.43
CA LEU A 62 -8.36 -15.81 1.56
C LEU A 62 -9.17 -15.73 2.86
N SER A 63 -8.53 -16.15 3.95
CA SER A 63 -9.01 -16.03 5.33
C SER A 63 -7.98 -15.28 6.17
N VAL A 64 -8.38 -14.87 7.39
CA VAL A 64 -7.51 -14.18 8.34
C VAL A 64 -6.25 -14.99 8.66
N GLU A 65 -6.38 -16.31 8.72
CA GLU A 65 -5.27 -17.24 9.01
C GLU A 65 -4.34 -17.39 7.80
N THR A 66 -4.88 -17.40 6.59
CA THR A 66 -4.13 -17.76 5.37
C THR A 66 -3.47 -16.58 4.65
N VAL A 67 -3.99 -15.35 4.81
CA VAL A 67 -3.46 -14.16 4.12
C VAL A 67 -1.98 -13.90 4.43
N SER A 68 -1.54 -14.20 5.66
CA SER A 68 -0.15 -14.02 6.08
C SER A 68 0.82 -14.93 5.31
N HIS A 69 0.41 -16.16 5.01
CA HIS A 69 1.20 -17.14 4.26
C HIS A 69 1.36 -16.72 2.80
N TRP A 70 0.29 -16.25 2.16
CA TRP A 70 0.37 -15.76 0.78
C TRP A 70 1.14 -14.45 0.67
N GLY A 71 0.99 -13.56 1.65
CA GLY A 71 1.85 -12.37 1.77
C GLY A 71 3.34 -12.74 1.90
N SER A 72 3.66 -13.82 2.62
CA SER A 72 5.03 -14.35 2.74
C SER A 72 5.50 -15.02 1.45
N CYS A 73 4.62 -15.72 0.74
CA CYS A 73 4.92 -16.34 -0.55
C CYS A 73 5.39 -15.30 -1.57
N PHE A 74 4.62 -14.22 -1.78
CA PHE A 74 5.04 -13.14 -2.66
C PHE A 74 6.29 -12.43 -2.14
N LYS A 75 6.39 -12.21 -0.81
CA LYS A 75 7.58 -11.58 -0.23
C LYS A 75 8.84 -12.37 -0.57
N TYR A 76 8.92 -13.65 -0.22
CA TYR A 76 10.13 -14.45 -0.40
C TYR A 76 10.34 -14.92 -1.84
N GLY A 77 9.26 -15.05 -2.62
CA GLY A 77 9.33 -15.39 -4.04
C GLY A 77 9.92 -14.27 -4.91
N MET A 78 9.77 -13.01 -4.50
CA MET A 78 10.23 -11.83 -5.25
C MET A 78 11.46 -11.12 -4.64
N GLU A 79 11.92 -11.56 -3.47
CA GLU A 79 13.04 -10.97 -2.75
C GLU A 79 14.38 -11.11 -3.51
N ASP A 80 15.19 -10.05 -3.51
CA ASP A 80 16.51 -9.97 -4.16
C ASP A 80 16.55 -10.24 -5.67
N GLU A 81 15.41 -10.12 -6.36
CA GLU A 81 15.29 -10.43 -7.78
C GLU A 81 15.16 -9.16 -8.65
N ASP A 82 15.51 -9.28 -9.93
CA ASP A 82 15.37 -8.20 -10.91
C ASP A 82 13.91 -8.07 -11.36
N PRO A 83 13.27 -6.88 -11.24
CA PRO A 83 11.87 -6.70 -11.61
C PRO A 83 11.58 -7.03 -13.09
N ARG A 84 12.56 -6.91 -13.99
CA ARG A 84 12.39 -7.24 -15.41
C ARG A 84 12.20 -8.74 -15.63
N ARG A 85 12.79 -9.57 -14.77
CA ARG A 85 12.59 -11.03 -14.78
C ARG A 85 11.33 -11.44 -14.02
N MET A 86 10.92 -10.63 -13.05
CA MET A 86 9.72 -10.83 -12.22
C MET A 86 8.46 -10.14 -12.78
N TYR A 87 8.41 -9.89 -14.08
CA TYR A 87 7.29 -9.17 -14.70
C TYR A 87 5.94 -9.92 -14.56
N ARG A 88 5.94 -11.26 -14.53
CA ARG A 88 4.72 -12.07 -14.32
C ARG A 88 4.12 -11.92 -12.92
N PRO A 89 4.87 -12.11 -11.81
CA PRO A 89 4.36 -11.82 -10.48
C PRO A 89 3.97 -10.35 -10.27
N ILE A 90 4.74 -9.42 -10.84
CA ILE A 90 4.40 -7.98 -10.79
C ILE A 90 3.05 -7.73 -11.45
N GLU A 91 2.84 -8.26 -12.66
CA GLU A 91 1.60 -8.08 -13.40
C GLU A 91 0.42 -8.76 -12.71
N PHE A 92 0.62 -9.96 -12.13
CA PHE A 92 -0.38 -10.62 -11.33
C PHE A 92 -0.82 -9.74 -10.14
N LEU A 93 0.13 -9.25 -9.34
CA LEU A 93 -0.19 -8.38 -8.20
C LEU A 93 -0.88 -7.09 -8.64
N ARG A 94 -0.41 -6.47 -9.74
CA ARG A 94 -1.04 -5.29 -10.34
C ARG A 94 -2.48 -5.57 -10.76
N SER A 95 -2.76 -6.75 -11.32
CA SER A 95 -4.09 -7.15 -11.77
C SER A 95 -5.11 -7.25 -10.63
N LEU A 96 -4.65 -7.50 -9.39
CA LEU A 96 -5.52 -7.56 -8.21
C LEU A 96 -6.25 -6.24 -7.96
N MET A 97 -5.75 -5.10 -8.42
CA MET A 97 -6.43 -3.80 -8.30
C MET A 97 -7.80 -3.79 -9.01
N ASN A 98 -7.94 -4.60 -10.07
CA ASN A 98 -9.16 -4.67 -10.88
C ASN A 98 -10.08 -5.83 -10.48
N ASN A 99 -9.67 -6.67 -9.52
CA ASN A 99 -10.44 -7.84 -9.14
C ASN A 99 -11.67 -7.45 -8.32
N GLN A 100 -12.84 -7.92 -8.74
CA GLN A 100 -14.08 -7.69 -8.00
C GLN A 100 -14.11 -8.56 -6.73
N THR A 101 -14.14 -7.92 -5.57
CA THR A 101 -14.22 -8.58 -4.26
C THR A 101 -15.65 -8.85 -3.80
N MET A 102 -16.64 -8.61 -4.67
CA MET A 102 -18.08 -8.77 -4.38
C MET A 102 -18.52 -8.03 -3.11
N GLY A 103 -17.87 -6.92 -2.75
CA GLY A 103 -18.15 -6.14 -1.55
C GLY A 103 -17.58 -6.71 -0.25
N ASN A 104 -16.73 -7.75 -0.30
CA ASN A 104 -16.06 -8.28 0.89
C ASN A 104 -14.87 -7.41 1.29
N THR A 105 -15.04 -6.63 2.37
CA THR A 105 -14.02 -5.72 2.91
C THR A 105 -12.72 -6.43 3.29
N PHE A 106 -12.79 -7.65 3.83
CA PHE A 106 -11.60 -8.41 4.20
C PHE A 106 -10.80 -8.85 2.96
N LEU A 107 -11.47 -9.33 1.92
CA LEU A 107 -10.78 -9.75 0.70
C LEU A 107 -10.13 -8.56 0.00
N GLU A 108 -10.80 -7.42 -0.04
CA GLU A 108 -10.26 -6.21 -0.66
C GLU A 108 -9.05 -5.67 0.10
N THR A 109 -9.12 -5.58 1.42
CA THR A 109 -7.95 -5.23 2.25
C THR A 109 -6.81 -6.23 2.10
N SER A 110 -7.13 -7.53 1.94
CA SER A 110 -6.14 -8.57 1.70
C SER A 110 -5.45 -8.38 0.35
N GLN A 111 -6.19 -8.12 -0.73
CA GLN A 111 -5.63 -7.86 -2.07
C GLN A 111 -4.70 -6.64 -2.06
N TRP A 112 -5.11 -5.53 -1.45
CA TRP A 112 -4.22 -4.37 -1.28
C TRP A 112 -2.96 -4.69 -0.47
N SER A 113 -3.06 -5.56 0.55
CA SER A 113 -1.89 -6.02 1.31
C SER A 113 -0.93 -6.88 0.48
N LEU A 114 -1.44 -7.63 -0.50
CA LEU A 114 -0.65 -8.39 -1.46
C LEU A 114 0.00 -7.46 -2.49
N ILE A 115 -0.74 -6.48 -3.03
CA ILE A 115 -0.22 -5.43 -3.92
C ILE A 115 0.97 -4.72 -3.25
N GLN A 116 0.87 -4.43 -1.96
CA GLN A 116 1.95 -3.78 -1.20
C GLN A 116 3.27 -4.58 -1.21
N LYS A 117 3.25 -5.89 -1.51
CA LYS A 117 4.48 -6.72 -1.62
C LYS A 117 5.35 -6.36 -2.82
N LEU A 118 4.84 -5.55 -3.75
CA LEU A 118 5.65 -4.90 -4.77
C LEU A 118 6.77 -4.00 -4.19
N SER A 119 6.67 -3.61 -2.90
CA SER A 119 7.73 -2.89 -2.20
C SER A 119 9.08 -3.61 -2.17
N ASN A 120 9.11 -4.93 -2.37
CA ASN A 120 10.34 -5.69 -2.55
C ASN A 120 11.20 -5.21 -3.72
N PHE A 121 10.59 -4.62 -4.75
CA PHE A 121 11.32 -4.06 -5.87
C PHE A 121 11.80 -2.62 -5.60
N GLU A 122 11.35 -2.03 -4.49
CA GLU A 122 11.73 -0.71 -4.02
C GLU A 122 11.56 0.35 -5.14
N TRP A 123 12.60 1.15 -5.35
CA TRP A 123 12.69 2.22 -6.35
C TRP A 123 12.78 1.73 -7.80
N ARG A 124 12.82 0.41 -8.05
CA ARG A 124 13.12 -0.14 -9.39
C ARG A 124 11.89 -0.24 -10.30
N ILE A 125 10.68 0.02 -9.80
CA ILE A 125 9.41 -0.09 -10.54
C ILE A 125 8.55 1.20 -10.52
N PRO A 126 9.11 2.36 -10.89
CA PRO A 126 8.42 3.65 -10.76
C PRO A 126 7.09 3.71 -11.53
N ALA A 127 7.04 3.17 -12.74
CA ALA A 127 5.82 3.20 -13.57
C ALA A 127 4.65 2.43 -12.93
N ILE A 128 4.96 1.32 -12.23
CA ILE A 128 3.95 0.52 -11.53
C ILE A 128 3.43 1.30 -10.32
N TRP A 129 4.33 1.93 -9.54
CA TRP A 129 3.92 2.77 -8.42
C TRP A 129 3.10 3.99 -8.84
N CYS A 130 3.41 4.62 -9.98
CA CYS A 130 2.58 5.69 -10.55
C CYS A 130 1.16 5.22 -10.88
N ALA A 131 1.02 4.05 -11.53
CA ALA A 131 -0.28 3.49 -11.84
C ALA A 131 -1.08 3.13 -10.56
N ILE A 132 -0.42 2.52 -9.57
CA ILE A 132 -1.03 2.20 -8.27
C ILE A 132 -1.48 3.48 -7.56
N ASN A 133 -0.63 4.51 -7.53
CA ASN A 133 -0.93 5.78 -6.86
C ASN A 133 -2.13 6.48 -7.51
N GLN A 134 -2.19 6.53 -8.84
CA GLN A 134 -3.33 7.10 -9.56
C GLN A 134 -4.64 6.38 -9.21
N TYR A 135 -4.66 5.05 -9.27
CA TYR A 135 -5.84 4.26 -8.94
C TYR A 135 -6.25 4.38 -7.47
N ALA A 136 -5.27 4.30 -6.56
CA ALA A 136 -5.48 4.44 -5.12
C ALA A 136 -6.02 5.84 -4.74
N ASN A 137 -5.60 6.90 -5.43
CA ASN A 137 -6.08 8.26 -5.19
C ASN A 137 -7.59 8.40 -5.46
N GLU A 138 -8.10 7.76 -6.50
CA GLU A 138 -9.53 7.75 -6.84
C GLU A 138 -10.36 7.07 -5.73
N LEU A 139 -9.77 6.08 -5.06
CA LEU A 139 -10.43 5.26 -4.04
C LEU A 139 -10.27 5.78 -2.61
N LEU A 140 -9.73 6.99 -2.40
CA LEU A 140 -9.60 7.53 -1.05
C LEU A 140 -10.96 7.62 -0.35
N ASP A 141 -12.02 8.09 -1.02
CA ASP A 141 -13.36 8.26 -0.43
C ASP A 141 -14.12 6.93 -0.20
N HIS A 142 -13.45 5.76 -0.22
CA HIS A 142 -14.07 4.45 -0.05
C HIS A 142 -14.92 4.37 1.23
N PRO A 143 -16.14 3.81 1.21
CA PRO A 143 -17.06 3.84 2.36
C PRO A 143 -16.51 3.11 3.60
N TYR A 144 -15.78 2.01 3.39
CA TYR A 144 -15.25 1.18 4.47
C TYR A 144 -13.88 1.64 4.96
N LYS A 145 -13.80 1.92 6.27
CA LYS A 145 -12.59 2.35 6.97
C LYS A 145 -11.37 1.44 6.75
N ALA A 146 -11.54 0.13 6.89
CA ALA A 146 -10.42 -0.81 6.80
C ALA A 146 -9.75 -0.78 5.41
N ILE A 147 -10.53 -0.58 4.35
CA ILE A 147 -10.02 -0.45 2.98
C ILE A 147 -9.24 0.85 2.83
N ARG A 148 -9.79 1.97 3.32
CA ARG A 148 -9.10 3.27 3.28
C ARG A 148 -7.75 3.22 4.00
N GLU A 149 -7.68 2.62 5.18
CA GLU A 149 -6.43 2.47 5.93
C GLU A 149 -5.41 1.66 5.15
N ARG A 150 -5.86 0.61 4.47
CA ARG A 150 -4.97 -0.21 3.65
C ARG A 150 -4.49 0.54 2.39
N ILE A 151 -5.38 1.24 1.69
CA ILE A 151 -5.04 2.10 0.54
C ILE A 151 -4.04 3.17 0.95
N ALA A 152 -4.28 3.84 2.08
CA ALA A 152 -3.38 4.85 2.63
C ALA A 152 -1.98 4.28 2.93
N SER A 153 -1.88 3.07 3.48
CA SER A 153 -0.60 2.39 3.70
C SER A 153 0.15 2.10 2.39
N VAL A 154 -0.56 1.68 1.34
CA VAL A 154 0.01 1.46 0.01
C VAL A 154 0.48 2.78 -0.61
N LEU A 155 -0.32 3.85 -0.49
CA LEU A 155 0.07 5.18 -0.94
C LEU A 155 1.33 5.69 -0.23
N GLY A 156 1.39 5.57 1.10
CA GLY A 156 2.57 5.93 1.88
C GLY A 156 3.82 5.16 1.40
N THR A 157 3.67 3.87 1.10
CA THR A 157 4.76 3.05 0.53
C THR A 157 5.18 3.56 -0.86
N SER A 158 4.24 3.92 -1.72
CA SER A 158 4.55 4.43 -3.07
C SER A 158 5.29 5.78 -3.04
N LEU A 159 4.92 6.63 -2.08
CA LEU A 159 5.43 8.00 -1.92
C LEU A 159 6.77 8.06 -1.19
N SER A 160 7.16 7.00 -0.46
CA SER A 160 8.44 6.96 0.26
C SER A 160 9.65 6.92 -0.68
N PHE A 161 9.46 6.46 -1.94
CA PHE A 161 10.52 6.39 -2.93
C PHE A 161 10.82 7.71 -3.65
N ASP A 162 10.03 8.76 -3.43
CA ASP A 162 10.30 10.10 -3.97
C ASP A 162 11.36 10.82 -3.12
N ILE A 163 12.62 10.46 -3.30
CA ILE A 163 13.74 10.98 -2.50
C ILE A 163 14.41 12.15 -3.23
N LYS A 164 14.65 13.25 -2.51
CA LYS A 164 15.43 14.40 -3.00
C LYS A 164 16.88 14.25 -2.51
N LEU A 165 17.80 13.88 -3.40
CA LEU A 165 19.23 13.75 -3.10
C LEU A 165 19.99 15.02 -3.51
N PRO A 166 21.06 15.43 -2.79
CA PRO A 166 21.93 16.52 -3.22
C PRO A 166 22.50 16.23 -4.62
N ASN A 167 22.29 17.16 -5.57
CA ASN A 167 22.66 17.00 -6.98
C ASN A 167 21.98 15.83 -7.72
N GLY A 168 20.93 15.24 -7.12
CA GLY A 168 20.14 14.18 -7.73
C GLY A 168 19.10 14.72 -8.72
N GLN A 169 18.73 13.91 -9.70
CA GLN A 169 17.57 14.19 -10.53
C GLN A 169 16.28 13.85 -9.78
N SER A 170 15.18 14.51 -10.15
CA SER A 170 13.85 14.13 -9.68
C SER A 170 13.56 12.66 -9.98
N THR A 171 12.97 11.98 -9.00
CA THR A 171 12.60 10.58 -9.17
C THR A 171 11.47 10.43 -10.20
N ARG A 172 11.33 9.22 -10.76
CA ARG A 172 10.20 8.86 -11.63
C ARG A 172 9.01 8.31 -10.85
N HIS A 173 9.08 8.29 -9.52
CA HIS A 173 8.03 7.80 -8.63
C HIS A 173 6.93 8.87 -8.43
N PRO A 174 5.79 8.51 -7.82
CA PRO A 174 4.80 9.48 -7.40
C PRO A 174 5.43 10.60 -6.58
N ASN A 175 5.29 11.83 -7.05
CA ASN A 175 5.82 13.00 -6.36
C ASN A 175 4.88 13.41 -5.23
N VAL A 176 5.43 13.62 -4.02
CA VAL A 176 4.60 13.94 -2.86
C VAL A 176 3.95 15.30 -2.98
N ASP A 177 4.65 16.32 -3.48
CA ASP A 177 4.10 17.67 -3.61
C ASP A 177 2.89 17.65 -4.57
N GLN A 178 3.01 16.98 -5.72
CA GLN A 178 1.91 16.78 -6.67
C GLN A 178 0.75 15.97 -6.08
N PHE A 179 1.04 14.91 -5.33
CA PHE A 179 0.01 14.10 -4.68
C PHE A 179 -0.78 14.93 -3.66
N ILE A 180 -0.09 15.69 -2.80
CA ILE A 180 -0.72 16.59 -1.83
C ILE A 180 -1.59 17.63 -2.54
N ASP A 181 -1.07 18.27 -3.59
CA ASP A 181 -1.83 19.27 -4.34
C ASP A 181 -3.11 18.64 -4.96
N SER A 182 -3.04 17.38 -5.41
CA SER A 182 -4.20 16.66 -5.96
C SER A 182 -5.31 16.36 -4.94
N ILE A 183 -4.96 16.24 -3.66
CA ILE A 183 -5.94 15.95 -2.60
C ILE A 183 -6.36 17.21 -1.84
N ARG A 184 -5.69 18.36 -2.02
CA ARG A 184 -5.95 19.61 -1.28
C ARG A 184 -7.41 20.03 -1.26
N GLU A 185 -8.07 20.12 -2.41
CA GLU A 185 -9.47 20.52 -2.47
C GLU A 185 -10.40 19.53 -1.75
N ARG A 186 -10.08 18.23 -1.84
CA ARG A 186 -10.85 17.16 -1.16
C ARG A 186 -10.65 17.24 0.36
N LEU A 187 -9.45 17.63 0.81
CA LEU A 187 -9.14 17.88 2.21
C LEU A 187 -9.94 19.07 2.74
N ASP A 188 -9.92 20.20 2.02
CA ASP A 188 -10.67 21.41 2.39
C ASP A 188 -12.18 21.12 2.48
N GLN A 189 -12.71 20.38 1.51
CA GLN A 189 -14.12 19.95 1.52
C GLN A 189 -14.41 18.99 2.68
N ALA A 190 -13.52 18.05 2.97
CA ALA A 190 -13.69 17.09 4.05
C ALA A 190 -13.68 17.76 5.43
N ILE A 191 -12.92 18.83 5.63
CA ILE A 191 -12.93 19.61 6.88
C ILE A 191 -14.22 20.41 7.04
N ARG A 192 -14.79 20.90 5.94
CA ARG A 192 -16.09 21.61 5.98
C ARG A 192 -17.26 20.65 6.21
N ILE A 193 -17.20 19.43 5.67
CA ILE A 193 -18.25 18.41 5.78
C ILE A 193 -17.92 17.44 6.91
N SER A 194 -18.59 17.58 8.06
CA SER A 194 -18.33 16.80 9.29
C SER A 194 -18.16 15.28 9.09
N GLY A 195 -18.84 14.67 8.11
CA GLY A 195 -18.79 13.23 7.83
C GLY A 195 -17.58 12.70 7.04
N LYS A 196 -16.77 13.55 6.39
CA LYS A 196 -15.61 13.11 5.56
C LYS A 196 -14.25 13.27 6.25
N LYS A 197 -14.21 13.82 7.46
CA LYS A 197 -12.99 14.11 8.25
C LYS A 197 -12.12 12.89 8.60
N PRO A 198 -12.67 11.70 8.90
CA PRO A 198 -11.85 10.53 9.25
C PRO A 198 -10.95 10.02 8.13
N LEU A 199 -11.35 10.23 6.86
CA LEU A 199 -10.61 9.83 5.67
C LEU A 199 -9.21 10.45 5.62
N VAL A 200 -9.20 11.75 5.85
CA VAL A 200 -8.06 12.63 5.66
C VAL A 200 -6.98 12.33 6.69
N ILE A 201 -7.39 12.19 7.94
CA ILE A 201 -6.49 11.92 9.05
C ILE A 201 -5.92 10.49 8.94
N GLN A 202 -6.70 9.52 8.42
CA GLN A 202 -6.21 8.16 8.14
C GLN A 202 -5.12 8.15 7.07
N LEU A 203 -5.32 8.91 5.99
CA LEU A 203 -4.32 9.09 4.96
C LEU A 203 -3.03 9.65 5.56
N TYR A 204 -3.15 10.68 6.39
CA TYR A 204 -2.00 11.29 7.05
C TYR A 204 -1.24 10.33 7.94
N THR A 205 -1.91 9.64 8.86
CA THR A 205 -1.24 8.72 9.78
C THR A 205 -0.40 7.69 9.03
N GLN A 206 -0.90 7.21 7.88
CA GLN A 206 -0.19 6.21 7.09
C GLN A 206 0.91 6.80 6.19
N ILE A 207 0.77 8.03 5.70
CA ILE A 207 1.84 8.73 4.97
C ILE A 207 2.98 9.09 5.94
N PHE A 208 2.66 9.57 7.15
CA PHE A 208 3.65 9.91 8.18
C PHE A 208 4.33 8.68 8.77
N SER A 209 3.61 7.56 8.92
CA SER A 209 4.22 6.31 9.39
C SER A 209 5.17 5.68 8.36
N ALA A 210 5.10 6.06 7.09
CA ALA A 210 5.90 5.49 6.01
C ALA A 210 7.40 5.89 6.01
N HIS A 211 7.93 6.42 7.12
CA HIS A 211 9.35 6.78 7.28
C HIS A 211 9.87 7.71 6.18
N ILE A 212 9.03 8.66 5.74
CA ILE A 212 9.42 9.70 4.79
C ILE A 212 10.24 10.74 5.56
N GLN A 213 11.52 10.42 5.81
CA GLN A 213 12.48 11.29 6.48
C GLN A 213 13.51 11.78 5.45
N PRO A 214 13.79 13.09 5.39
CA PRO A 214 13.10 14.19 6.10
C PRO A 214 11.66 14.41 5.60
N VAL A 215 10.83 15.09 6.40
CA VAL A 215 9.47 15.49 5.98
C VAL A 215 9.55 16.34 4.72
N LYS A 216 8.75 15.97 3.72
CA LYS A 216 8.70 16.65 2.44
C LYS A 216 7.86 17.92 2.52
N HIS A 217 8.26 18.92 1.73
CA HIS A 217 7.65 20.25 1.72
C HIS A 217 6.13 20.26 1.64
N GLY A 218 5.54 19.52 0.69
CA GLY A 218 4.09 19.48 0.52
C GLY A 218 3.33 19.02 1.76
N ILE A 219 3.96 18.21 2.62
CA ILE A 219 3.35 17.72 3.85
C ILE A 219 3.17 18.83 4.90
N ILE A 220 4.09 19.81 4.94
CA ILE A 220 4.04 20.94 5.88
C ILE A 220 2.80 21.79 5.64
N ARG A 221 2.45 22.04 4.38
CA ARG A 221 1.31 22.89 3.96
C ARG A 221 -0.06 22.45 4.47
N ILE A 222 -0.13 21.26 5.04
CA ILE A 222 -1.37 20.65 5.52
C ILE A 222 -1.43 20.61 7.05
N PHE A 223 -0.37 21.10 7.70
CA PHE A 223 -0.30 21.20 9.14
C PHE A 223 -1.45 22.04 9.73
N PRO A 224 -1.83 23.21 9.15
CA PRO A 224 -2.96 23.99 9.65
C PRO A 224 -4.26 23.19 9.70
N HIS A 225 -4.55 22.43 8.65
CA HIS A 225 -5.71 21.55 8.55
C HIS A 225 -5.71 20.48 9.65
N LEU A 226 -4.54 19.94 10.02
CA LEU A 226 -4.42 18.97 11.10
C LEU A 226 -4.76 19.60 12.47
N CYS A 227 -4.34 20.83 12.71
CA CYS A 227 -4.69 21.56 13.94
C CYS A 227 -6.19 21.92 14.00
N GLU A 228 -6.80 22.31 12.87
CA GLU A 228 -8.24 22.60 12.82
C GLU A 228 -9.12 21.39 13.20
N THR A 229 -8.59 20.16 13.08
CA THR A 229 -9.31 18.94 13.47
C THR A 229 -9.59 18.85 14.97
N ASP A 230 -8.92 19.64 15.82
CA ASP A 230 -9.13 19.64 17.28
C ASP A 230 -10.52 20.06 17.70
N SER A 231 -11.10 21.02 16.98
CA SER A 231 -12.48 21.45 17.20
C SER A 231 -13.49 20.32 17.02
N ILE A 232 -13.13 19.26 16.29
CA ILE A 232 -13.97 18.10 15.96
C ILE A 232 -13.54 16.84 16.72
N ALA A 233 -12.28 16.74 17.11
CA ALA A 233 -11.71 15.63 17.88
C ALA A 233 -12.38 15.41 19.24
N ALA A 234 -13.08 16.41 19.77
CA ALA A 234 -13.88 16.29 20.98
C ALA A 234 -15.01 15.25 20.86
N ASN A 235 -15.54 15.02 19.65
CA ASN A 235 -16.72 14.18 19.41
C ASN A 235 -16.40 12.83 18.75
N ASP A 236 -15.15 12.57 18.39
CA ASP A 236 -14.72 11.32 17.74
C ASP A 236 -13.33 10.89 18.27
N ASP A 237 -13.32 9.85 19.12
CA ASP A 237 -12.11 9.31 19.74
C ASP A 237 -11.07 8.83 18.71
N PHE A 238 -11.51 8.39 17.53
CA PHE A 238 -10.61 7.92 16.48
C PHE A 238 -9.90 9.08 15.79
N ILE A 239 -10.64 10.16 15.46
CA ILE A 239 -10.08 11.43 14.94
C ILE A 239 -9.05 11.97 15.94
N ARG A 240 -9.42 11.99 17.23
CA ARG A 240 -8.52 12.46 18.31
C ARG A 240 -7.22 11.67 18.36
N ASN A 241 -7.30 10.34 18.45
CA ASN A 241 -6.11 9.49 18.56
C ASN A 241 -5.23 9.55 17.30
N SER A 242 -5.84 9.62 16.12
CA SER A 242 -5.10 9.67 14.85
C SER A 242 -4.45 11.04 14.63
N SER A 243 -5.12 12.13 15.01
CA SER A 243 -4.58 13.49 14.95
C SER A 243 -3.41 13.69 15.92
N ILE A 244 -3.52 13.14 17.14
CA ILE A 244 -2.42 13.10 18.12
C ILE A 244 -1.24 12.32 17.55
N SER A 245 -1.48 11.14 16.97
CA SER A 245 -0.42 10.31 16.39
C SER A 245 0.31 11.03 15.24
N CYS A 246 -0.43 11.69 14.34
CA CYS A 246 0.16 12.49 13.26
C CYS A 246 1.06 13.61 13.81
N ARG A 247 0.59 14.36 14.81
CA ARG A 247 1.37 15.43 15.43
C ARG A 247 2.59 14.92 16.16
N MET A 248 2.48 13.81 16.87
CA MET A 248 3.64 13.15 17.49
C MET A 248 4.67 12.75 16.43
N CYS A 249 4.24 12.10 15.34
CA CYS A 249 5.13 11.75 14.24
C CYS A 249 5.81 12.98 13.63
N LEU A 250 5.07 14.05 13.38
CA LEU A 250 5.61 15.33 12.89
C LEU A 250 6.64 15.93 13.86
N ALA A 251 6.33 15.96 15.16
CA ALA A 251 7.19 16.56 16.17
C ALA A 251 8.53 15.82 16.35
N VAL A 252 8.59 14.52 16.02
CA VAL A 252 9.81 13.70 16.16
C VAL A 252 10.55 13.49 14.82
N THR A 253 10.15 14.18 13.77
CA THR A 253 10.71 14.04 12.41
C THR A 253 11.75 15.12 12.11
N TYR A 254 12.76 14.78 11.30
CA TYR A 254 13.69 15.75 10.74
C TYR A 254 13.01 16.62 9.67
N PHE A 255 13.18 17.94 9.81
CA PHE A 255 12.81 18.93 8.81
C PHE A 255 14.06 19.45 8.10
N ASP A 256 13.94 19.74 6.82
CA ASP A 256 14.96 20.54 6.14
C ASP A 256 14.92 21.98 6.68
N THR A 257 16.08 22.58 6.89
CA THR A 257 16.21 23.95 7.44
C THR A 257 15.49 24.99 6.58
N SER A 258 15.38 24.75 5.27
CA SER A 258 14.70 25.66 4.36
C SER A 258 13.18 25.78 4.60
N PHE A 259 12.58 24.86 5.36
CA PHE A 259 11.13 24.83 5.59
C PHE A 259 10.72 25.26 7.01
N ILE A 260 11.69 25.55 7.89
CA ILE A 260 11.41 25.87 9.29
C ILE A 260 10.65 27.19 9.40
N GLU A 261 11.02 28.21 8.63
CA GLU A 261 10.34 29.52 8.65
C GLU A 261 8.86 29.38 8.26
N GLU A 262 8.57 28.70 7.14
CA GLU A 262 7.19 28.46 6.70
C GLU A 262 6.38 27.65 7.73
N LEU A 263 6.99 26.64 8.37
CA LEU A 263 6.33 25.86 9.41
C LEU A 263 5.99 26.74 10.62
N VAL A 264 6.90 27.61 11.05
CA VAL A 264 6.68 28.53 12.17
C VAL A 264 5.58 29.54 11.84
N GLU A 265 5.59 30.13 10.65
CA GLU A 265 4.52 31.03 10.20
C GLU A 265 3.15 30.35 10.18
N GLN A 266 3.08 29.09 9.72
CA GLN A 266 1.84 28.32 9.73
C GLN A 266 1.37 27.98 11.15
N LEU A 267 2.29 27.73 12.09
CA LEU A 267 1.95 27.50 13.49
C LEU A 267 1.37 28.75 14.15
N GLU A 268 1.95 29.92 13.87
CA GLU A 268 1.47 31.21 14.39
C GLU A 268 0.07 31.57 13.88
N GLN A 269 -0.29 31.16 12.66
CA GLN A 269 -1.62 31.41 12.10
C GLN A 269 -2.74 30.58 12.75
N VAL A 270 -2.38 29.48 13.41
CA VAL A 270 -3.34 28.49 13.93
C VAL A 270 -3.38 28.47 15.47
N SER A 271 -2.40 29.11 16.14
CA SER A 271 -2.39 29.31 17.60
C SER A 271 -3.34 30.43 18.03
#